data_AF-A0A7V1DN51-F1
#
_entry.id   AF-A0A7V1DN51-F1
#
_cell.length_a   1.000
_cell.length_b   1.000
_cell.length_c   1.000
_cell.angle_alpha   90.00
_cell.angle_beta   90.00
_cell.angle_gamma   90.00
#
_symmetry.space_group_name_H-M   'P 1'
#
loop_
_entity.id
_entity.type
_entity.pdbx_description
1 polymer ?
#
loop_
_entity_poly.entity_id
_entity_poly.type
_entity_poly.pdbx_seq_one_letter_code
_entity_poly.pdbx_strand_id
1 'polypeptide(L)'
;MASLCSTSALDKQTFVGIHARTMQLADLTVEPMTQRQVMEFPYKHSTGPVVGRFLAGLKEQRQIWGQRVTGGAVVVPPLGYSEWDGSAAGEWVPVADIGTVVAVARVWQPIERLHPFTDPFAYLLVRLDGADTALLHVARRDHERIWIGSRVRAEWAPDGERKGSIWDIREFVLLDPA
;
A
#
# COMPACT_ATOMS: atom_id res chain seq x y z
N MET A 1 20.12 -6.74 -94.73
CA MET A 1 18.86 -7.41 -95.11
C MET A 1 18.43 -8.29 -93.96
N ALA A 2 17.24 -8.02 -93.40
CA ALA A 2 16.30 -8.92 -92.67
C ALA A 2 16.86 -9.88 -91.59
N SER A 3 16.21 -10.17 -90.46
CA SER A 3 14.81 -10.09 -90.12
C SER A 3 14.65 -10.14 -88.60
N LEU A 4 13.49 -9.62 -88.17
CA LEU A 4 12.98 -9.49 -86.82
C LEU A 4 12.75 -10.84 -86.10
N CYS A 5 12.94 -10.79 -84.78
CA CYS A 5 12.04 -11.26 -83.71
C CYS A 5 11.43 -12.68 -83.78
N SER A 6 11.72 -13.49 -82.76
CA SER A 6 10.69 -14.32 -82.11
C SER A 6 11.02 -14.48 -80.62
N THR A 7 10.00 -14.27 -79.81
CA THR A 7 10.00 -14.17 -78.35
C THR A 7 9.91 -15.54 -77.68
N SER A 8 10.26 -15.54 -76.38
CA SER A 8 10.01 -16.52 -75.31
C SER A 8 11.20 -17.45 -75.01
N ALA A 9 11.62 -17.62 -73.75
CA ALA A 9 10.86 -17.58 -72.52
C ALA A 9 11.62 -16.90 -71.36
N LEU A 10 10.85 -16.30 -70.44
CA LEU A 10 11.32 -15.87 -69.12
C LEU A 10 11.70 -17.09 -68.27
N ASP A 11 12.94 -17.13 -67.79
CA ASP A 11 13.37 -18.01 -66.72
C ASP A 11 13.11 -17.36 -65.35
N LYS A 12 12.53 -18.14 -64.43
CA LYS A 12 11.97 -17.71 -63.14
C LYS A 12 13.01 -17.74 -62.00
N GLN A 13 14.28 -17.47 -62.29
CA GLN A 13 15.36 -17.61 -61.28
C GLN A 13 16.16 -16.34 -60.97
N THR A 14 15.64 -15.15 -61.27
CA THR A 14 16.33 -13.90 -60.91
C THR A 14 15.42 -12.97 -60.12
N PHE A 15 15.03 -13.37 -58.90
CA PHE A 15 14.57 -12.44 -57.88
C PHE A 15 15.03 -12.89 -56.49
N VAL A 16 16.34 -13.04 -56.31
CA VAL A 16 16.98 -13.10 -54.99
C VAL A 16 17.57 -11.72 -54.75
N GLY A 17 16.96 -10.93 -53.87
CA GLY A 17 17.43 -9.57 -53.63
C GLY A 17 16.66 -8.74 -52.60
N ILE A 18 15.96 -9.35 -51.63
CA ILE A 18 15.63 -8.65 -50.38
C ILE A 18 16.42 -9.34 -49.29
N HIS A 19 17.63 -8.85 -49.03
CA HIS A 19 18.25 -9.09 -47.74
C HIS A 19 17.35 -8.44 -46.70
N ALA A 20 16.52 -9.25 -46.05
CA ALA A 20 15.98 -8.91 -44.75
C ALA A 20 17.20 -8.72 -43.83
N ARG A 21 17.65 -7.47 -43.66
CA ARG A 21 18.32 -7.13 -42.42
C ARG A 21 17.26 -7.23 -41.34
N THR A 22 17.17 -8.39 -40.71
CA THR A 22 16.67 -8.49 -39.35
C THR A 22 17.47 -7.46 -38.56
N MET A 23 16.83 -6.35 -38.20
CA MET A 23 17.41 -5.40 -37.28
C MET A 23 17.44 -6.13 -35.93
N GLN A 24 18.59 -6.69 -35.61
CA GLN A 24 18.81 -7.40 -34.37
C GLN A 24 18.81 -6.34 -33.27
N LEU A 25 17.70 -6.25 -32.53
CA LEU A 25 17.49 -5.44 -31.32
C LEU A 25 18.39 -5.94 -30.15
N ALA A 26 19.59 -6.43 -30.42
CA ALA A 26 20.41 -7.12 -29.43
C ALA A 26 21.50 -6.24 -28.80
N ASP A 27 21.57 -4.93 -29.08
CA ASP A 27 22.65 -4.10 -28.53
C ASP A 27 22.29 -2.63 -28.29
N LEU A 28 21.03 -2.36 -27.92
CA LEU A 28 20.68 -1.06 -27.32
C LEU A 28 20.68 -1.19 -25.79
N THR A 29 21.87 -1.39 -25.21
CA THR A 29 22.09 -1.07 -23.79
C THR A 29 22.20 0.45 -23.67
N VAL A 30 21.06 1.14 -23.76
CA VAL A 30 21.00 2.56 -23.45
C VAL A 30 21.11 2.68 -21.93
N GLU A 31 22.24 3.21 -21.47
CA GLU A 31 22.38 3.62 -20.08
C GLU A 31 21.21 4.56 -19.72
N PRO A 32 20.39 4.23 -18.71
CA PRO A 32 19.23 5.03 -18.38
C PRO A 32 19.69 6.43 -17.98
N MET A 33 19.18 7.45 -18.68
CA MET A 33 19.43 8.84 -18.31
C MET A 33 18.82 9.11 -16.93
N THR A 34 19.66 9.21 -15.90
CA THR A 34 19.21 9.56 -14.55
C THR A 34 19.44 11.05 -14.28
N GLN A 35 18.42 11.75 -13.78
CA GLN A 35 18.56 13.09 -13.22
C GLN A 35 18.14 13.07 -11.76
N ARG A 36 19.00 13.57 -10.86
CA ARG A 36 18.64 13.72 -9.45
C ARG A 36 17.71 14.92 -9.32
N GLN A 37 16.44 14.68 -9.07
CA GLN A 37 15.46 15.70 -8.70
C GLN A 37 15.16 15.61 -7.21
N VAL A 38 15.15 16.75 -6.53
CA VAL A 38 14.70 16.86 -5.14
C VAL A 38 13.35 17.58 -5.19
N MET A 39 12.27 16.84 -4.97
CA MET A 39 10.93 17.41 -4.79
C MET A 39 10.73 17.71 -3.32
N GLU A 40 10.46 18.98 -2.99
CA GLU A 40 10.12 19.40 -1.63
C GLU A 40 8.65 19.83 -1.59
N PHE A 41 7.94 19.37 -0.56
CA PHE A 41 6.53 19.72 -0.31
C PHE A 41 6.41 20.37 1.07
N PRO A 42 6.80 21.66 1.23
CA PRO A 42 6.90 22.32 2.54
C PRO A 42 5.55 22.83 3.06
N TYR A 43 4.47 22.05 2.90
CA TYR A 43 3.15 22.38 3.42
C TYR A 43 2.71 21.41 4.52
N LYS A 44 2.03 21.94 5.53
CA LYS A 44 1.32 21.14 6.53
C LYS A 44 -0.14 21.09 6.13
N HIS A 45 -0.64 19.88 5.87
CA HIS A 45 -2.08 19.69 5.75
C HIS A 45 -2.74 19.82 7.12
N SER A 46 -3.86 20.53 7.18
CA SER A 46 -4.75 20.44 8.34
C SER A 46 -5.37 19.05 8.36
N THR A 47 -5.49 18.47 9.56
CA THR A 47 -6.14 17.16 9.75
C THR A 47 -7.65 17.22 9.50
N GLY A 48 -8.24 18.41 9.49
CA GLY A 48 -9.69 18.56 9.33
C GLY A 48 -10.47 17.92 10.48
N PRO A 49 -11.82 17.98 10.43
CA PRO A 49 -12.66 17.52 11.53
C PRO A 49 -12.60 15.99 11.73
N VAL A 50 -12.43 15.22 10.65
CA VAL A 50 -12.48 13.75 10.68
C VAL A 50 -11.16 13.17 11.19
N VAL A 51 -10.05 13.40 10.49
CA VAL A 51 -8.75 12.88 10.93
C VAL A 51 -8.34 13.54 12.25
N GLY A 52 -8.69 14.82 12.46
CA GLY A 52 -8.47 15.51 13.74
C GLY A 52 -9.14 14.79 14.91
N ARG A 53 -10.42 14.41 14.80
CA ARG A 53 -11.12 13.67 15.85
C ARG A 53 -10.55 12.26 16.06
N PHE A 54 -10.19 11.55 15.00
CA PHE A 54 -9.55 10.24 15.10
C PHE A 54 -8.24 10.34 15.91
N LEU A 55 -7.33 11.24 15.50
CA LEU A 55 -6.03 11.42 16.16
C LEU A 55 -6.17 11.97 17.59
N ALA A 56 -7.14 12.86 17.85
CA ALA A 56 -7.44 13.32 19.20
C ALA A 56 -7.93 12.17 20.10
N GLY A 57 -8.76 11.27 19.57
CA GLY A 57 -9.20 10.07 20.29
C GLY A 57 -8.06 9.14 20.68
N LEU A 58 -7.09 8.92 19.76
CA LEU A 58 -5.89 8.15 20.08
C LEU A 58 -5.10 8.81 21.21
N LYS A 59 -4.89 10.12 21.12
CA LYS A 59 -4.09 10.90 22.06
C LYS A 59 -4.70 10.98 23.46
N GLU A 60 -5.95 11.43 23.53
CA GLU A 60 -6.59 11.89 24.75
C GLU A 60 -7.38 10.79 25.45
N GLN A 61 -7.89 9.82 24.68
CA GLN A 61 -8.88 8.86 25.18
C GLN A 61 -8.37 7.41 25.14
N ARG A 62 -7.27 7.13 24.45
CA ARG A 62 -6.88 5.75 24.07
C ARG A 62 -8.06 5.02 23.41
N GLN A 63 -8.77 5.73 22.54
CA GLN A 63 -9.96 5.25 21.86
C GLN A 63 -9.77 5.32 20.35
N ILE A 64 -9.96 4.18 19.69
CA ILE A 64 -10.02 4.10 18.23
C ILE A 64 -11.45 4.45 17.80
N TRP A 65 -11.59 5.48 16.99
CA TRP A 65 -12.89 5.91 16.47
C TRP A 65 -13.05 5.51 15.00
N GLY A 66 -14.15 4.85 14.69
CA GLY A 66 -14.62 4.64 13.32
C GLY A 66 -15.82 5.53 12.99
N GLN A 67 -16.26 5.51 11.74
CA GLN A 67 -17.53 6.10 11.33
C GLN A 67 -18.38 5.09 10.56
N ARG A 68 -19.68 5.09 10.81
CA ARG A 68 -20.62 4.32 10.00
C ARG A 68 -20.82 5.00 8.65
N VAL A 69 -20.74 4.23 7.56
CA VAL A 69 -21.01 4.71 6.21
C VAL A 69 -22.29 4.09 5.65
N THR A 70 -22.78 4.59 4.52
CA THR A 70 -23.93 4.00 3.82
C THR A 70 -23.68 2.52 3.53
N GLY A 71 -24.70 1.69 3.74
CA GLY A 71 -24.56 0.22 3.77
C GLY A 71 -24.28 -0.36 5.16
N GLY A 72 -24.01 0.49 6.16
CA GLY A 72 -23.94 0.11 7.57
C GLY A 72 -22.55 -0.29 8.07
N ALA A 73 -21.54 -0.34 7.20
CA ALA A 73 -20.17 -0.66 7.58
C ALA A 73 -19.54 0.43 8.47
N VAL A 74 -18.69 0.04 9.41
CA VAL A 74 -17.89 0.91 10.26
C VAL A 74 -16.46 0.95 9.74
N VAL A 75 -16.02 2.13 9.27
CA VAL A 75 -14.72 2.32 8.62
C VAL A 75 -13.70 2.89 9.60
N VAL A 76 -12.53 2.24 9.67
CA VAL A 76 -11.34 2.65 10.42
C VAL A 76 -10.10 2.50 9.53
N PRO A 77 -9.27 3.55 9.36
CA PRO A 77 -9.48 4.93 9.78
C PRO A 77 -10.67 5.60 9.07
N PRO A 78 -11.38 6.54 9.70
CA PRO A 78 -12.57 7.16 9.12
C PRO A 78 -12.23 8.15 7.98
N LEU A 79 -13.04 8.15 6.91
CA LEU A 79 -12.83 9.01 5.73
C LEU A 79 -13.79 10.21 5.65
N GLY A 80 -14.88 10.24 6.43
CA GLY A 80 -15.90 11.30 6.40
C GLY A 80 -16.93 11.18 5.28
N TYR A 81 -16.78 10.19 4.40
CA TYR A 81 -17.73 9.85 3.35
C TYR A 81 -17.69 8.34 3.08
N SER A 82 -18.69 7.85 2.36
CA SER A 82 -18.80 6.48 1.84
C SER A 82 -18.08 6.37 0.50
N GLU A 83 -17.10 5.47 0.39
CA GLU A 83 -16.39 5.19 -0.86
C GLU A 83 -17.24 4.48 -1.91
N TRP A 84 -18.41 3.96 -1.52
CA TRP A 84 -19.35 3.28 -2.42
C TRP A 84 -20.17 4.25 -3.27
N ASP A 85 -20.68 5.32 -2.66
CA ASP A 85 -21.66 6.24 -3.28
C ASP A 85 -21.35 7.73 -3.06
N GLY A 86 -20.29 8.07 -2.34
CA GLY A 86 -19.89 9.45 -2.05
C GLY A 86 -20.75 10.16 -1.00
N SER A 87 -21.70 9.46 -0.36
CA SER A 87 -22.53 10.04 0.70
C SER A 87 -21.69 10.42 1.93
N ALA A 88 -22.13 11.43 2.68
CA ALA A 88 -21.46 11.81 3.92
C ALA A 88 -21.51 10.65 4.93
N ALA A 89 -20.42 10.45 5.67
CA ALA A 89 -20.38 9.44 6.72
C ALA A 89 -21.30 9.83 7.89
N GLY A 90 -21.87 8.82 8.54
CA GLY A 90 -22.85 8.92 9.62
C GLY A 90 -22.21 9.00 11.00
N GLU A 91 -22.75 8.24 11.97
CA GLU A 91 -22.32 8.38 13.35
C GLU A 91 -20.89 7.88 13.61
N TRP A 92 -20.27 8.47 14.63
CA TRP A 92 -19.01 8.02 15.19
C TRP A 92 -19.23 6.79 16.07
N VAL A 93 -18.40 5.77 15.87
CA VAL A 93 -18.48 4.49 16.59
C VAL A 93 -17.18 4.26 17.34
N PRO A 94 -17.20 4.03 18.67
CA PRO A 94 -16.03 3.57 19.39
C PRO A 94 -15.74 2.13 18.99
N VAL A 95 -14.51 1.86 18.53
CA VAL A 95 -14.05 0.55 18.07
C VAL A 95 -13.11 -0.03 19.11
N ALA A 96 -13.15 -1.35 19.31
CA ALA A 96 -12.28 -2.01 20.26
C ALA A 96 -10.80 -1.85 19.86
N ASP A 97 -9.92 -1.91 20.86
CA ASP A 97 -8.47 -1.93 20.64
C ASP A 97 -7.93 -3.36 20.42
N ILE A 98 -8.83 -4.33 20.26
CA ILE A 98 -8.54 -5.74 19.97
C ILE A 98 -9.08 -6.06 18.57
N GLY A 99 -8.35 -6.88 17.82
CA GLY A 99 -8.78 -7.30 16.49
C GLY A 99 -8.16 -8.60 16.02
N THR A 100 -8.56 -8.99 14.81
CA THR A 100 -8.04 -10.16 14.11
C THR A 100 -7.14 -9.70 12.98
N VAL A 101 -5.95 -10.28 12.90
CA VAL A 101 -5.01 -10.05 11.81
C VAL A 101 -5.56 -10.66 10.51
N VAL A 102 -5.74 -9.85 9.47
CA VAL A 102 -6.24 -10.30 8.15
C VAL A 102 -5.15 -10.37 7.09
N ALA A 103 -4.02 -9.69 7.29
CA ALA A 103 -2.81 -9.82 6.46
C ALA A 103 -1.55 -9.52 7.28
N VAL A 104 -0.44 -10.15 6.91
CA VAL A 104 0.88 -9.99 7.55
C VAL A 104 1.95 -9.87 6.49
N ALA A 105 2.84 -8.89 6.63
CA ALA A 105 4.09 -8.79 5.88
C ALA A 105 5.26 -8.64 6.84
N ARG A 106 6.14 -9.65 6.90
CA ARG A 106 7.30 -9.67 7.80
C ARG A 106 8.52 -9.04 7.13
N VAL A 107 9.21 -8.19 7.87
CA VAL A 107 10.44 -7.51 7.45
C VAL A 107 11.58 -8.05 8.30
N TRP A 108 12.33 -9.01 7.76
CA TRP A 108 13.48 -9.62 8.43
C TRP A 108 14.74 -8.77 8.37
N GLN A 109 14.88 -7.96 7.33
CA GLN A 109 16.03 -7.08 7.10
C GLN A 109 15.49 -5.68 6.81
N PRO A 110 15.29 -4.84 7.84
CA PRO A 110 14.81 -3.48 7.65
C PRO A 110 15.78 -2.63 6.84
N ILE A 111 15.24 -1.75 6.00
CA ILE A 111 16.02 -0.81 5.19
C ILE A 111 16.02 0.53 5.94
N GLU A 112 17.22 0.99 6.28
CA GLU A 112 17.43 2.26 6.96
C GLU A 112 16.78 3.42 6.18
N ARG A 113 16.12 4.34 6.90
CA ARG A 113 15.38 5.50 6.34
C ARG A 113 14.11 5.16 5.54
N LEU A 114 13.84 3.90 5.22
CA LEU A 114 12.60 3.46 4.58
C LEU A 114 11.61 2.90 5.60
N HIS A 115 12.10 2.03 6.49
CA HIS A 115 11.27 1.38 7.50
C HIS A 115 11.31 2.13 8.83
N PRO A 116 10.25 1.99 9.65
CA PRO A 116 10.16 2.68 10.94
C PRO A 116 11.13 2.15 12.01
N PHE A 117 11.71 0.96 11.81
CA PHE A 117 12.57 0.29 12.79
C PHE A 117 13.83 -0.27 12.13
N THR A 118 14.87 -0.45 12.94
CA THR A 118 16.14 -1.10 12.57
C THR A 118 16.15 -2.61 12.86
N ASP A 119 15.32 -3.07 13.79
CA ASP A 119 15.15 -4.48 14.15
C ASP A 119 13.99 -5.12 13.36
N PRO A 120 13.99 -6.46 13.18
CA PRO A 120 12.91 -7.17 12.50
C PRO A 120 11.53 -6.90 13.10
N PHE A 121 10.52 -6.77 12.24
CA PHE A 121 9.14 -6.48 12.61
C PHE A 121 8.15 -7.00 11.56
N ALA A 122 6.85 -6.86 11.81
CA ALA A 122 5.81 -7.14 10.83
C ALA A 122 4.86 -5.95 10.64
N TYR A 123 4.46 -5.69 9.39
CA TYR A 123 3.26 -4.93 9.09
C TYR A 123 2.04 -5.85 9.18
N LEU A 124 0.98 -5.36 9.81
CA LEU A 124 -0.27 -6.05 10.04
C LEU A 124 -1.42 -5.23 9.47
N LEU A 125 -2.33 -5.89 8.75
CA LEU A 125 -3.69 -5.39 8.60
C LEU A 125 -4.54 -6.03 9.69
N VAL A 126 -5.07 -5.22 10.61
CA VAL A 126 -5.88 -5.69 11.74
C VAL A 126 -7.32 -5.22 11.56
N ARG A 127 -8.25 -6.16 11.41
CA ARG A 127 -9.68 -5.84 11.50
C ARG A 127 -10.08 -5.85 12.96
N LEU A 128 -10.27 -4.65 13.51
CA LEU A 128 -10.65 -4.44 14.91
C LEU A 128 -12.09 -4.88 15.17
N ASP A 129 -12.38 -5.33 16.39
CA ASP A 129 -13.73 -5.70 16.75
C ASP A 129 -14.62 -4.46 16.76
N GLY A 130 -15.70 -4.50 15.97
CA GLY A 130 -16.58 -3.36 15.73
C GLY A 130 -16.20 -2.50 14.52
N ALA A 131 -15.16 -2.87 13.76
CA ALA A 131 -14.84 -2.28 12.46
C ALA A 131 -14.98 -3.31 11.32
N ASP A 132 -15.34 -2.82 10.14
CA ASP A 132 -15.49 -3.63 8.93
C ASP A 132 -14.26 -3.52 8.00
N THR A 133 -13.45 -2.47 8.16
CA THR A 133 -12.16 -2.30 7.47
C THR A 133 -10.97 -2.64 8.37
N ALA A 134 -9.80 -2.84 7.75
CA ALA A 134 -8.57 -3.15 8.48
C ALA A 134 -7.70 -1.90 8.69
N LEU A 135 -7.17 -1.77 9.90
CA LEU A 135 -6.17 -0.77 10.26
C LEU A 135 -4.77 -1.34 9.98
N LEU A 136 -3.99 -0.64 9.14
CA LEU A 136 -2.58 -0.95 8.96
C LEU A 136 -1.79 -0.46 10.18
N HIS A 137 -1.02 -1.37 10.78
CA HIS A 137 -0.10 -1.02 11.83
C HIS A 137 1.04 -2.04 11.93
N VAL A 138 1.87 -1.97 12.96
CA VAL A 138 3.06 -2.82 13.13
C VAL A 138 2.96 -3.72 14.35
N ALA A 139 3.72 -4.81 14.35
CA ALA A 139 4.07 -5.59 15.52
C ALA A 139 5.58 -5.83 15.53
N ARG A 140 6.23 -5.62 16.69
CA ARG A 140 7.67 -5.93 16.87
C ARG A 140 7.84 -7.13 17.77
N ARG A 141 7.11 -7.15 18.90
CA ARG A 141 7.12 -8.28 19.83
C ARG A 141 6.42 -9.49 19.23
N ASP A 142 7.08 -10.64 19.30
CA ASP A 142 6.58 -11.94 18.85
C ASP A 142 6.03 -11.92 17.41
N HIS A 143 6.54 -11.04 16.55
CA HIS A 143 6.01 -10.81 15.19
C HIS A 143 6.14 -12.06 14.30
N GLU A 144 7.11 -12.93 14.60
CA GLU A 144 7.28 -14.24 13.98
C GLU A 144 6.16 -15.22 14.34
N ARG A 145 5.49 -15.02 15.48
CA ARG A 145 4.35 -15.81 15.97
C ARG A 145 3.00 -15.26 15.55
N ILE A 146 2.95 -14.12 14.86
CA ILE A 146 1.69 -13.54 14.38
C ILE A 146 1.41 -14.07 12.96
N TRP A 147 0.23 -14.65 12.76
CA TRP A 147 -0.28 -15.11 11.46
C TRP A 147 -1.71 -14.61 11.20
N ILE A 148 -2.19 -14.75 9.97
CA ILE A 148 -3.58 -14.41 9.61
C ILE A 148 -4.55 -15.22 10.49
N GLY A 149 -5.47 -14.54 11.19
CA GLY A 149 -6.36 -15.13 12.18
C GLY A 149 -5.90 -14.97 13.63
N SER A 150 -4.66 -14.54 13.87
CA SER A 150 -4.18 -14.22 15.22
C SER A 150 -4.99 -13.09 15.83
N ARG A 151 -5.25 -13.18 17.13
CA ARG A 151 -5.87 -12.13 17.93
C ARG A 151 -4.79 -11.23 18.49
N VAL A 152 -4.95 -9.93 18.30
CA VAL A 152 -3.98 -8.93 18.73
C VAL A 152 -4.66 -7.77 19.45
N ARG A 153 -3.95 -7.13 20.37
CA ARG A 153 -4.40 -5.90 21.05
C ARG A 153 -3.43 -4.76 20.77
N ALA A 154 -3.96 -3.55 20.60
CA ALA A 154 -3.18 -2.34 20.50
C ALA A 154 -2.47 -2.08 21.83
N GLU A 155 -1.16 -1.92 21.79
CA GLU A 155 -0.39 -1.39 22.90
C GLU A 155 -0.22 0.12 22.70
N TRP A 156 -0.73 0.89 23.65
CA TRP A 156 -0.72 2.35 23.59
C TRP A 156 0.66 2.91 23.99
N ALA A 157 1.07 4.00 23.37
CA ALA A 157 2.21 4.77 23.86
C ALA A 157 1.91 5.32 25.28
N PRO A 158 2.94 5.50 26.14
CA PRO A 158 2.77 5.97 27.51
C PRO A 158 1.97 7.27 27.62
N ASP A 159 1.33 7.47 28.77
CA ASP A 159 0.66 8.74 29.08
C ASP A 159 1.68 9.90 29.05
N GLY A 160 1.33 11.00 28.39
CA GLY A 160 2.24 12.13 28.17
C GLY A 160 3.11 12.04 26.90
N GLU A 161 3.28 10.86 26.31
CA GLU A 161 4.04 10.68 25.06
C GLU A 161 3.18 10.71 23.80
N ARG A 162 1.86 10.51 23.93
CA ARG A 162 0.90 10.57 22.82
C ARG A 162 0.74 11.99 22.27
N LYS A 163 0.83 12.14 20.96
CA LYS A 163 0.93 13.46 20.28
C LYS A 163 -0.18 13.74 19.28
N GLY A 164 -1.15 12.85 19.13
CA GLY A 164 -2.15 12.91 18.07
C GLY A 164 -1.58 12.34 16.78
N SER A 165 -1.00 11.14 16.87
CA SER A 165 -0.38 10.45 15.74
C SER A 165 -0.83 8.99 15.70
N ILE A 166 -0.71 8.33 14.54
CA ILE A 166 -0.99 6.89 14.46
C ILE A 166 -0.08 6.07 15.38
N TRP A 167 1.11 6.60 15.72
CA TRP A 167 2.07 6.03 16.64
C TRP A 167 1.69 6.17 18.13
N ASP A 168 0.56 6.82 18.42
CA ASP A 168 -0.03 6.78 19.76
C ASP A 168 -0.55 5.36 20.08
N ILE A 169 -0.83 4.56 19.04
CA ILE A 169 -0.75 3.10 19.09
C ILE A 169 0.70 2.74 18.78
N ARG A 170 1.41 2.15 19.73
CA ARG A 170 2.84 1.86 19.61
C ARG A 170 3.11 0.64 18.72
N GLU A 171 2.35 -0.41 18.95
CA GLU A 171 2.36 -1.66 18.18
C GLU A 171 1.11 -2.48 18.53
N PHE A 172 0.83 -3.51 17.73
CA PHE A 172 -0.09 -4.58 18.12
C PHE A 172 0.69 -5.75 18.72
N VAL A 173 0.16 -6.32 19.79
CA VAL A 173 0.76 -7.45 20.50
C VAL A 173 -0.14 -8.66 20.39
N LEU A 174 0.47 -9.83 20.21
CA LEU A 174 -0.26 -11.10 20.18
C LEU A 174 -0.98 -11.30 21.52
N LEU A 175 -2.26 -11.66 21.47
CA LEU A 175 -2.97 -12.17 22.62
C LEU A 175 -2.72 -13.66 22.70
N ASP A 176 -2.26 -14.12 23.86
CA ASP A 176 -2.09 -15.56 24.09
C ASP A 176 -3.42 -16.28 23.82
N PRO A 177 -3.40 -17.44 23.14
CA PRO A 177 -4.58 -18.27 23.04
C PRO A 177 -5.02 -18.65 24.45
N ALA A 178 -6.29 -18.38 24.76
CA ALA A 178 -6.93 -18.86 25.99
C ALA A 178 -6.90 -20.39 26.07
#